data_AF-A0A453BBA0-F1
#
_entry.id   AF-A0A453BBA0-F1
#
_cell.length_a   1.000
_cell.length_b   1.000
_cell.length_c   1.000
_cell.angle_alpha   90.00
_cell.angle_beta   90.00
_cell.angle_gamma   90.00
#
_symmetry.space_group_name_H-M   'P 1'
#
loop_
_entity.id
_entity.type
_entity.pdbx_description
1 polymer ?
#
loop_
_entity_poly.entity_id
_entity_poly.type
_entity_poly.pdbx_seq_one_letter_code
_entity_poly.pdbx_strand_id
1 'polypeptide(L)'
;FGFSWLLNQLPKLNPVKRVPDLAALADHSGDANLPGIDIFVTTVDPVDEPLLYTVNTILSILATDYPVDKYACYLSDDGGTLVHYEAMIEVANFAVLWVPFCRKYCVEPRSPENYFGMKTQPYAGSMAGEFMRDHRRVRREYDEFKVRVDSLSTTIRQRSDAYNSSKKGDGVRATWMADGTQWPGTWIEQVENHRRGQHAGIVQV
;
A
#
# COMPACT_ATOMS: atom_id res chain seq x y z
N PHE A 1 -37.29 -17.77 18.66
CA PHE A 1 -37.23 -16.34 18.30
C PHE A 1 -37.06 -15.43 19.53
N GLY A 2 -38.02 -15.34 20.46
CA GLY A 2 -37.95 -14.42 21.61
C GLY A 2 -36.71 -14.56 22.50
N PHE A 3 -36.26 -15.80 22.77
CA PHE A 3 -35.03 -16.05 23.55
C PHE A 3 -33.76 -15.51 22.84
N SER A 4 -33.65 -15.72 21.52
CA SER A 4 -32.53 -15.21 20.71
C SER A 4 -32.56 -13.68 20.61
N TRP A 5 -33.75 -13.08 20.49
CA TRP A 5 -33.89 -11.62 20.52
C TRP A 5 -33.46 -11.04 21.87
N LEU A 6 -33.91 -11.63 22.98
CA LEU A 6 -33.56 -11.18 24.33
C LEU A 6 -32.04 -11.24 24.55
N LEU A 7 -31.40 -12.36 24.21
CA LEU A 7 -29.93 -12.49 24.29
C LEU A 7 -29.20 -11.46 23.40
N ASN A 8 -29.78 -11.04 22.28
CA ASN A 8 -29.22 -9.98 21.43
C ASN A 8 -29.43 -8.56 21.99
N GLN A 9 -30.43 -8.35 22.84
CA GLN A 9 -30.66 -7.04 23.49
C GLN A 9 -29.78 -6.85 24.73
N LEU A 10 -29.52 -7.90 25.50
CA LEU A 10 -28.78 -7.79 26.77
C LEU A 10 -27.41 -7.06 26.64
N PRO A 11 -26.56 -7.32 25.62
CA PRO A 11 -25.28 -6.61 25.47
C PRO A 11 -25.42 -5.11 25.15
N LYS A 12 -26.59 -4.66 24.68
CA LYS A 12 -26.83 -3.28 24.23
C LYS A 12 -27.34 -2.36 25.35
N LEU A 13 -27.64 -2.91 26.53
CA LEU A 13 -28.26 -2.18 27.63
C LEU A 13 -27.37 -1.12 28.29
N ASN A 14 -26.04 -1.24 28.16
CA ASN A 14 -25.09 -0.29 28.76
C ASN A 14 -24.05 0.19 27.74
N PRO A 15 -24.44 1.07 26.80
CA PRO A 15 -23.50 1.60 25.82
C PRO A 15 -22.46 2.51 26.50
N VAL A 16 -21.18 2.26 26.24
CA VAL A 16 -20.08 3.08 26.75
C VAL A 16 -19.51 3.93 25.62
N LYS A 17 -19.50 5.24 25.79
CA LYS A 17 -18.82 6.19 24.88
C LYS A 17 -17.43 6.52 25.42
N ARG A 18 -16.41 6.43 24.57
CA ARG A 18 -15.03 6.86 24.86
C ARG A 18 -14.62 7.92 23.85
N VAL A 19 -13.91 8.95 24.29
CA VAL A 19 -13.35 10.02 23.45
C VAL A 19 -11.88 10.17 23.83
N PRO A 20 -10.93 9.97 22.90
CA PRO A 20 -9.52 10.16 23.18
C PRO A 20 -9.20 11.65 23.32
N ASP A 21 -8.30 11.99 24.25
CA ASP A 21 -7.77 13.34 24.42
C ASP A 21 -6.33 13.39 23.90
N LEU A 22 -6.17 13.90 22.68
CA LEU A 22 -4.87 14.00 22.02
C LEU A 22 -4.00 15.12 22.62
N ALA A 23 -4.61 16.16 23.19
CA ALA A 23 -3.87 17.25 23.83
C ALA A 23 -3.24 16.75 25.14
N ALA A 24 -4.01 16.03 25.96
CA ALA A 24 -3.48 15.40 27.16
C ALA A 24 -2.40 14.35 26.84
N LEU A 25 -2.55 13.61 25.74
CA LEU A 25 -1.52 12.67 25.28
C LEU A 25 -0.22 13.39 24.92
N ALA A 26 -0.30 14.48 24.14
CA ALA A 26 0.87 15.26 23.73
C ALA A 26 1.56 15.95 24.92
N ASP A 27 0.79 16.45 25.90
CA ASP A 27 1.33 17.10 27.10
C ASP A 27 2.07 16.11 28.02
N HIS A 28 1.56 14.87 28.13
CA HIS A 28 2.15 13.85 29.01
C HIS A 28 3.23 12.99 28.36
N SER A 29 3.12 12.77 27.05
CA SER A 29 4.01 11.92 26.27
C SER A 29 4.55 12.75 25.11
N GLY A 30 5.73 13.34 25.29
CA GLY A 30 6.49 13.82 24.14
C GLY A 30 6.78 12.65 23.18
N ASP A 31 7.07 12.95 21.92
CA ASP A 31 7.25 11.95 20.84
C ASP A 31 8.17 10.77 21.21
N ALA A 32 9.15 10.99 22.09
CA ALA A 32 10.08 9.95 22.57
C ALA A 32 9.40 8.80 23.35
N ASN A 33 8.29 9.07 24.04
CA ASN A 33 7.60 8.10 24.91
C ASN A 33 6.52 7.29 24.18
N LEU A 34 6.30 7.55 22.89
CA LEU A 34 5.34 6.81 22.09
C LEU A 34 5.83 5.36 21.85
N PRO A 35 4.93 4.36 21.92
CA PRO A 35 5.27 2.96 21.68
C PRO A 35 5.61 2.68 20.21
N GLY A 36 6.35 1.61 19.95
CA GLY A 36 6.51 1.10 18.58
C GLY A 36 5.20 0.52 18.06
N ILE A 37 4.87 0.74 16.79
CA ILE A 37 3.67 0.22 16.12
C ILE A 37 4.08 -0.52 14.85
N ASP A 38 3.78 -1.82 14.80
CA ASP A 38 3.91 -2.61 13.58
C ASP A 38 2.54 -2.75 12.91
N ILE A 39 2.46 -2.35 11.65
CA ILE A 39 1.23 -2.40 10.86
C ILE A 39 1.37 -3.50 9.82
N PHE A 40 0.47 -4.47 9.85
CA PHE A 40 0.45 -5.58 8.91
C PHE A 40 -0.67 -5.38 7.89
N VAL A 41 -0.30 -5.41 6.62
CA VAL A 41 -1.20 -5.46 5.47
C VAL A 41 -1.06 -6.85 4.87
N THR A 42 -2.16 -7.58 4.76
CA THR A 42 -2.19 -8.92 4.14
C THR A 42 -2.97 -8.85 2.85
N THR A 43 -2.44 -9.40 1.76
CA THR A 43 -3.11 -9.50 0.47
C THR A 43 -3.08 -10.92 -0.06
N VAL A 44 -4.15 -11.30 -0.75
CA VAL A 44 -4.37 -12.67 -1.22
C VAL A 44 -3.78 -12.89 -2.61
N ASP A 45 -4.12 -12.03 -3.58
CA ASP A 45 -3.68 -12.08 -4.98
C ASP A 45 -4.14 -10.79 -5.72
N PRO A 46 -3.38 -10.25 -6.70
CA PRO A 46 -3.78 -9.01 -7.37
C PRO A 46 -4.96 -9.17 -8.34
N VAL A 47 -5.46 -10.40 -8.58
CA VAL A 47 -6.70 -10.64 -9.35
C VAL A 47 -7.93 -10.46 -8.47
N ASP A 48 -7.90 -11.00 -7.25
CA ASP A 48 -9.03 -10.94 -6.31
C ASP A 48 -9.11 -9.58 -5.61
N GLU A 49 -7.97 -8.90 -5.43
CA GLU A 49 -7.85 -7.60 -4.79
C GLU A 49 -7.18 -6.59 -5.74
N PRO A 50 -7.87 -5.50 -6.14
CA PRO A 50 -7.25 -4.52 -7.03
C PRO A 50 -6.03 -3.88 -6.37
N LEU A 51 -4.87 -4.07 -7.01
CA LEU A 51 -3.57 -3.59 -6.57
C LEU A 51 -3.58 -2.11 -6.14
N LEU A 52 -4.38 -1.29 -6.82
CA LEU A 52 -4.54 0.13 -6.53
C LEU A 52 -5.06 0.40 -5.10
N TYR A 53 -5.92 -0.46 -4.54
CA TYR A 53 -6.39 -0.32 -3.15
C TYR A 53 -5.27 -0.63 -2.16
N THR A 54 -4.50 -1.69 -2.40
CA THR A 54 -3.38 -2.09 -1.55
C THR A 54 -2.33 -0.99 -1.49
N VAL A 55 -1.90 -0.47 -2.66
CA VAL A 55 -0.89 0.61 -2.70
C VAL A 55 -1.37 1.90 -2.05
N ASN A 56 -2.64 2.28 -2.20
CA ASN A 56 -3.19 3.47 -1.55
C ASN A 56 -3.29 3.31 -0.03
N THR A 57 -3.59 2.10 0.44
CA THR A 57 -3.61 1.78 1.87
C THR A 57 -2.21 1.92 2.46
N ILE A 58 -1.19 1.37 1.79
CA ILE A 58 0.21 1.47 2.22
C ILE A 58 0.68 2.93 2.20
N LEU A 59 0.39 3.69 1.14
CA LEU A 59 0.72 5.11 1.07
C LEU A 59 0.07 5.92 2.20
N SER A 60 -1.18 5.59 2.57
CA SER A 60 -1.86 6.18 3.71
C SER A 60 -1.16 5.86 5.03
N ILE A 61 -0.74 4.60 5.23
CA ILE A 61 0.02 4.17 6.41
C ILE A 61 1.36 4.91 6.50
N LEU A 62 2.12 4.94 5.41
CA LEU A 62 3.41 5.63 5.35
C LEU A 62 3.31 7.14 5.59
N ALA A 63 2.17 7.75 5.25
CA ALA A 63 1.91 9.17 5.47
C ALA A 63 1.26 9.48 6.83
N THR A 64 1.20 8.52 7.77
CA THR A 64 0.62 8.70 9.11
C THR A 64 1.40 9.73 9.93
N ASP A 65 0.68 10.45 10.79
CA ASP A 65 1.26 11.41 11.73
C ASP A 65 1.79 10.71 12.99
N TYR A 66 2.94 10.06 12.83
CA TYR A 66 3.64 9.34 13.90
C TYR A 66 5.16 9.44 13.69
N PRO A 67 5.99 9.36 14.75
CA PRO A 67 7.44 9.39 14.59
C PRO A 67 7.93 8.25 13.69
N VAL A 68 8.75 8.57 12.69
CA VAL A 68 9.18 7.63 11.63
C VAL A 68 9.99 6.44 12.15
N ASP A 69 10.64 6.60 13.30
CA ASP A 69 11.41 5.57 13.99
C ASP A 69 10.52 4.66 14.88
N LYS A 70 9.23 4.96 14.99
CA LYS A 70 8.29 4.29 15.89
C LYS A 70 7.20 3.50 15.16
N TYR A 71 7.19 3.47 13.83
CA TYR A 71 6.29 2.56 13.12
C TYR A 71 6.95 1.90 11.92
N ALA A 72 6.51 0.68 11.64
CA ALA A 72 6.88 -0.07 10.46
C ALA A 72 5.63 -0.63 9.79
N CYS A 73 5.66 -0.72 8.46
CA CYS A 73 4.59 -1.27 7.64
C CYS A 73 5.11 -2.55 6.97
N TYR A 74 4.41 -3.67 7.18
CA TYR A 74 4.72 -4.97 6.61
C TYR A 74 3.61 -5.38 5.65
N LEU A 75 3.98 -5.73 4.41
CA LEU A 75 3.07 -6.35 3.47
C LEU A 75 3.36 -7.86 3.42
N SER A 76 2.34 -8.67 3.70
CA SER A 76 2.36 -10.11 3.49
C SER A 76 1.50 -10.43 2.27
N ASP A 77 2.11 -10.95 1.21
CA ASP A 77 1.45 -11.36 -0.03
C ASP A 77 1.40 -12.88 -0.14
N ASP A 78 0.20 -13.46 -0.05
CA ASP A 78 -0.01 -14.90 -0.21
C ASP A 78 0.08 -15.35 -1.68
N GLY A 79 0.00 -14.41 -2.63
CA GLY A 79 0.14 -14.66 -4.06
C GLY A 79 1.60 -14.86 -4.47
N GLY A 80 2.55 -14.23 -3.76
CA GLY A 80 3.97 -14.28 -4.07
C GLY A 80 4.29 -13.81 -5.49
N THR A 81 3.53 -12.86 -6.03
CA THR A 81 3.61 -12.48 -7.46
C THR A 81 4.63 -11.37 -7.67
N LEU A 82 5.30 -11.39 -8.83
CA LEU A 82 6.23 -10.31 -9.20
C LEU A 82 5.52 -8.95 -9.34
N VAL A 83 4.22 -8.96 -9.69
CA VAL A 83 3.40 -7.74 -9.81
C VAL A 83 3.33 -6.99 -8.48
N HIS A 84 3.05 -7.68 -7.37
CA HIS A 84 3.04 -7.06 -6.05
C HIS A 84 4.39 -6.48 -5.66
N TYR A 85 5.47 -7.22 -5.93
CA TYR A 85 6.82 -6.75 -5.64
C TYR A 85 7.17 -5.46 -6.41
N GLU A 86 6.96 -5.44 -7.73
CA GLU A 86 7.24 -4.22 -8.53
C GLU A 86 6.31 -3.06 -8.18
N ALA A 87 5.07 -3.34 -7.76
CA ALA A 87 4.17 -2.32 -7.24
C ALA A 87 4.69 -1.68 -5.95
N MET A 88 5.33 -2.45 -5.06
CA MET A 88 5.94 -1.90 -3.85
C MET A 88 7.13 -0.99 -4.15
N ILE A 89 7.89 -1.29 -5.21
CA ILE A 89 8.95 -0.38 -5.70
C ILE A 89 8.33 0.95 -6.17
N GLU A 90 7.23 0.89 -6.93
CA GLU A 90 6.51 2.09 -7.36
C GLU A 90 5.94 2.88 -6.17
N VAL A 91 5.42 2.19 -5.15
CA VAL A 91 4.96 2.81 -3.89
C VAL A 91 6.11 3.52 -3.19
N ALA A 92 7.27 2.87 -3.03
CA ALA A 92 8.43 3.47 -2.39
C ALA A 92 8.87 4.74 -3.12
N ASN A 93 8.91 4.71 -4.45
CA ASN A 93 9.26 5.88 -5.27
C ASN A 93 8.27 7.04 -5.11
N PHE A 94 6.96 6.75 -5.12
CA PHE A 94 5.95 7.79 -4.96
C PHE A 94 5.85 8.30 -3.52
N ALA A 95 6.08 7.45 -2.51
CA ALA A 95 6.05 7.82 -1.09
C ALA A 95 7.04 8.94 -0.75
N VAL A 96 8.21 8.98 -1.41
CA VAL A 96 9.21 10.07 -1.25
C VAL A 96 8.61 11.44 -1.56
N LEU A 97 7.62 11.51 -2.45
CA LEU A 97 6.90 12.74 -2.78
C LEU A 97 5.65 12.93 -1.91
N TRP A 98 4.87 11.87 -1.74
CA TRP A 98 3.57 11.90 -1.05
C TRP A 98 3.69 12.19 0.44
N VAL A 99 4.58 11.49 1.15
CA VAL A 99 4.70 11.58 2.62
C VAL A 99 5.09 13.01 3.07
N PRO A 100 6.10 13.67 2.48
CA PRO A 100 6.42 15.06 2.84
C PRO A 100 5.29 16.04 2.49
N PHE A 101 4.59 15.83 1.36
CA PHE A 101 3.45 16.66 0.97
C PHE A 101 2.32 16.56 2.02
N CYS A 102 1.99 15.35 2.46
CA CYS A 102 0.98 15.13 3.49
C CYS A 102 1.32 15.80 4.81
N ARG A 103 2.57 15.70 5.26
CA ARG A 103 3.03 16.30 6.51
C ARG A 103 3.10 17.82 6.43
N LYS A 104 3.63 18.37 5.33
CA LYS A 104 3.77 19.82 5.12
C LYS A 104 2.43 20.55 5.11
N TYR A 105 1.40 19.92 4.55
CA TYR A 105 0.09 20.55 4.34
C TYR A 105 -1.05 19.94 5.16
N CYS A 106 -0.74 19.05 6.10
CA CYS A 106 -1.72 18.34 6.94
C CYS A 106 -2.87 17.74 6.12
N VAL A 107 -2.53 17.06 5.02
CA VAL A 107 -3.49 16.55 4.04
C VAL A 107 -4.42 15.51 4.65
N GLU A 108 -5.73 15.61 4.46
CA GLU A 108 -6.66 14.55 4.86
C GLU A 108 -7.72 14.32 3.78
N PRO A 109 -8.06 13.05 3.46
CA PRO A 109 -7.47 11.80 3.96
C PRO A 109 -6.06 11.54 3.40
N ARG A 110 -5.29 10.63 4.04
CA ARG A 110 -3.89 10.30 3.65
C ARG A 110 -3.78 9.28 2.52
N SER A 111 -4.89 8.70 2.07
CA SER A 111 -4.95 7.91 0.84
C SER A 111 -5.04 8.84 -0.37
N PRO A 112 -4.07 8.81 -1.30
CA PRO A 112 -4.06 9.72 -2.45
C PRO A 112 -5.29 9.59 -3.34
N GLU A 113 -5.77 8.36 -3.62
CA GLU A 113 -6.99 8.14 -4.42
C GLU A 113 -8.19 8.85 -3.80
N ASN A 114 -8.36 8.68 -2.48
CA ASN A 114 -9.47 9.30 -1.76
C ASN A 114 -9.31 10.82 -1.73
N TYR A 115 -8.09 11.32 -1.45
CA TYR A 115 -7.80 12.75 -1.38
C TYR A 115 -8.09 13.45 -2.71
N PHE A 116 -7.53 12.96 -3.82
CA PHE A 116 -7.74 13.57 -5.13
C PHE A 116 -9.14 13.30 -5.72
N GLY A 117 -9.85 12.29 -5.22
CA GLY A 117 -11.25 12.00 -5.54
C GLY A 117 -12.26 12.93 -4.86
N MET A 118 -11.86 13.68 -3.82
CA MET A 118 -12.76 14.61 -3.13
C MET A 118 -13.14 15.81 -4.00
N LYS A 119 -14.45 16.08 -4.09
CA LYS A 119 -15.01 17.23 -4.84
C LYS A 119 -14.71 18.57 -4.18
N THR A 120 -14.51 18.59 -2.87
CA THR A 120 -14.22 19.80 -2.10
C THR A 120 -12.95 19.54 -1.31
N GLN A 121 -11.88 20.26 -1.65
CA GLN A 121 -10.60 20.13 -0.99
C GLN A 121 -10.61 21.01 0.27
N PRO A 122 -10.45 20.46 1.47
CA PRO A 122 -10.39 21.25 2.70
C PRO A 122 -9.02 21.94 2.77
N TYR A 123 -8.88 23.07 2.08
CA TYR A 123 -7.69 23.90 2.23
C TYR A 123 -7.91 24.90 3.39
N ALA A 124 -7.18 24.71 4.48
CA ALA A 124 -7.27 25.53 5.70
C ALA A 124 -6.06 26.48 5.92
N GLY A 125 -5.15 26.65 4.95
CA GLY A 125 -3.85 27.31 5.14
C GLY A 125 -3.67 28.69 4.49
N SER A 126 -2.65 29.46 4.90
CA SER A 126 -2.38 30.83 4.41
C SER A 126 -1.36 30.91 3.25
N MET A 127 -0.93 29.79 2.64
CA MET A 127 0.15 29.73 1.65
C MET A 127 -0.30 29.19 0.29
N ALA A 128 -1.31 29.83 -0.30
CA ALA A 128 -2.04 29.32 -1.45
C ALA A 128 -1.16 29.06 -2.69
N GLY A 129 -0.14 29.90 -2.95
CA GLY A 129 0.68 29.80 -4.17
C GLY A 129 1.59 28.57 -4.22
N GLU A 130 2.35 28.33 -3.15
CA GLU A 130 3.26 27.19 -3.04
C GLU A 130 2.47 25.87 -2.96
N PHE A 131 1.42 25.83 -2.14
CA PHE A 131 0.53 24.68 -2.04
C PHE A 131 -0.06 24.30 -3.40
N MET A 132 -0.61 25.25 -4.15
CA MET A 132 -1.19 24.95 -5.46
C MET A 132 -0.18 24.37 -6.45
N ARG A 133 1.07 24.85 -6.42
CA ARG A 133 2.15 24.32 -7.27
C ARG A 133 2.50 22.89 -6.87
N ASP A 134 2.74 22.66 -5.58
CA ASP A 134 3.12 21.35 -5.05
C ASP A 134 1.96 20.35 -5.25
N HIS A 135 0.72 20.74 -4.96
CA HIS A 135 -0.48 19.94 -5.20
C HIS A 135 -0.63 19.52 -6.67
N ARG A 136 -0.45 20.45 -7.63
CA ARG A 136 -0.51 20.09 -9.06
C ARG A 136 0.57 19.09 -9.46
N ARG A 137 1.79 19.27 -8.94
CA ARG A 137 2.89 18.35 -9.17
C ARG A 137 2.54 16.96 -8.61
N VAL A 138 2.18 16.87 -7.34
CA VAL A 138 1.87 15.60 -6.68
C VAL A 138 0.70 14.88 -7.35
N ARG A 139 -0.35 15.60 -7.75
CA ARG A 139 -1.48 15.02 -8.49
C ARG A 139 -1.05 14.40 -9.81
N ARG A 140 -0.22 15.10 -10.60
CA ARG A 140 0.29 14.57 -11.87
C ARG A 140 1.14 13.32 -11.64
N GLU A 141 2.06 13.35 -10.69
CA GLU A 141 2.92 12.21 -10.36
C GLU A 141 2.09 11.02 -9.85
N TYR A 142 0.98 11.28 -9.15
CA TYR A 142 0.03 10.23 -8.73
C TYR A 142 -0.72 9.62 -9.91
N ASP A 143 -1.17 10.44 -10.87
CA ASP A 143 -1.80 9.94 -12.10
C ASP A 143 -0.83 9.09 -12.92
N GLU A 144 0.45 9.49 -13.03
CA GLU A 144 1.49 8.68 -13.67
C GLU A 144 1.81 7.40 -12.89
N PHE A 145 1.84 7.47 -11.57
CA PHE A 145 2.01 6.30 -10.69
C PHE A 145 0.91 5.26 -10.94
N LYS A 146 -0.36 5.67 -11.02
CA LYS A 146 -1.48 4.77 -11.34
C LYS A 146 -1.28 4.06 -12.67
N VAL A 147 -0.89 4.80 -13.71
CA VAL A 147 -0.63 4.23 -15.03
C VAL A 147 0.49 3.19 -14.96
N ARG A 148 1.59 3.47 -14.23
CA ARG A 148 2.67 2.49 -14.04
C ARG A 148 2.17 1.23 -13.36
N VAL A 149 1.47 1.36 -12.23
CA VAL A 149 0.90 0.24 -11.47
C VAL A 149 -0.06 -0.60 -12.33
N ASP A 150 -0.99 0.02 -13.04
CA ASP A 150 -1.95 -0.67 -13.91
C ASP A 150 -1.26 -1.42 -15.06
N SER A 151 -0.15 -0.87 -15.56
CA SER A 151 0.63 -1.45 -16.66
C SER A 151 1.62 -2.54 -16.23
N LEU A 152 1.81 -2.79 -14.92
CA LEU A 152 2.81 -3.76 -14.45
C LEU A 152 2.55 -5.17 -14.98
N SER A 153 1.29 -5.62 -14.92
CA SER A 153 0.90 -6.95 -15.38
C SER A 153 1.28 -7.22 -16.84
N THR A 154 1.03 -6.24 -17.72
CA THR A 154 1.35 -6.34 -19.15
C THR A 154 2.84 -6.18 -19.41
N THR A 155 3.51 -5.25 -18.73
CA THR A 155 4.94 -4.99 -18.85
C THR A 155 5.77 -6.21 -18.42
N ILE A 156 5.45 -6.82 -17.28
CA ILE A 156 6.12 -8.01 -16.77
C ILE A 156 5.95 -9.18 -17.73
N ARG A 157 4.75 -9.35 -18.29
CA ARG A 157 4.47 -10.42 -19.26
C ARG A 157 5.29 -10.23 -20.54
N GLN A 158 5.26 -9.04 -21.15
CA GLN A 158 6.03 -8.75 -22.37
C GLN A 158 7.53 -8.93 -22.15
N ARG A 159 8.05 -8.44 -21.02
CA ARG A 159 9.46 -8.62 -20.64
C ARG A 159 9.81 -10.09 -20.52
N SER A 160 8.97 -10.87 -19.83
CA SER A 160 9.18 -12.31 -19.65
C SER A 160 9.15 -13.05 -20.98
N ASP A 161 8.22 -12.71 -21.87
CA ASP A 161 8.10 -13.30 -23.21
C ASP A 161 9.35 -13.00 -24.07
N ALA A 162 9.90 -11.78 -23.99
CA ALA A 162 11.13 -11.40 -24.68
C ALA A 162 12.34 -12.20 -24.18
N TYR A 163 12.51 -12.33 -22.86
CA TYR A 163 13.58 -13.14 -22.28
C TYR A 163 13.45 -14.61 -22.64
N ASN A 164 12.25 -15.19 -22.51
CA ASN A 164 11.96 -16.57 -22.86
C ASN A 164 12.19 -16.87 -24.36
N SER A 165 11.94 -15.91 -25.25
CA SER A 165 12.21 -16.06 -26.68
C SER A 165 13.71 -15.99 -27.01
N SER A 166 14.48 -15.22 -26.25
CA SER A 166 15.93 -15.06 -26.45
C SER A 166 16.76 -16.24 -25.94
N LYS A 167 16.26 -16.94 -24.89
CA LYS A 167 16.94 -18.06 -24.25
C LYS A 167 16.38 -19.37 -24.82
N LYS A 168 17.18 -20.11 -25.59
CA LYS A 168 16.85 -21.50 -25.99
C LYS A 168 16.88 -22.39 -24.74
N GLY A 169 15.74 -22.53 -24.07
CA GLY A 169 15.55 -23.39 -22.89
C GLY A 169 14.59 -24.55 -23.13
N ASP A 170 14.46 -25.43 -22.13
CA ASP A 170 13.67 -26.68 -22.09
C ASP A 170 12.13 -26.51 -22.22
N GLY A 171 11.65 -25.41 -22.79
CA GLY A 171 10.22 -25.12 -22.95
C GLY A 171 9.54 -24.53 -21.71
N VAL A 172 10.28 -24.35 -20.61
CA VAL A 172 9.78 -23.71 -19.38
C VAL A 172 9.77 -22.19 -19.54
N ARG A 173 8.61 -21.56 -19.33
CA ARG A 173 8.41 -20.10 -19.47
C ARG A 173 8.53 -19.40 -18.13
N ALA A 174 9.75 -18.95 -17.81
CA ALA A 174 10.03 -18.27 -16.54
C ALA A 174 9.42 -16.86 -16.50
N THR A 175 9.14 -16.38 -15.28
CA THR A 175 8.81 -14.98 -15.03
C THR A 175 10.09 -14.22 -14.70
N TRP A 176 10.36 -13.14 -15.43
CA TRP A 176 11.64 -12.44 -15.37
C TRP A 176 11.51 -11.07 -14.71
N MET A 177 12.46 -10.76 -13.84
CA MET A 177 12.65 -9.46 -13.21
C MET A 177 13.31 -8.45 -14.16
N ALA A 178 13.27 -7.17 -13.80
CA ALA A 178 13.87 -6.09 -14.59
C ALA A 178 15.40 -6.23 -14.76
N ASP A 179 16.09 -6.82 -13.77
CA ASP A 179 17.54 -7.06 -13.79
C ASP A 179 17.95 -8.29 -14.62
N GLY A 180 16.98 -9.00 -15.21
CA GLY A 180 17.23 -10.20 -16.00
C GLY A 180 17.43 -11.46 -15.16
N THR A 181 17.11 -11.46 -13.87
CA THR A 181 17.01 -12.66 -13.05
C THR A 181 15.59 -13.26 -13.11
N GLN A 182 15.46 -14.53 -12.73
CA GLN A 182 14.16 -15.21 -12.63
C GLN A 182 13.52 -14.90 -11.28
N TRP A 183 12.21 -14.65 -11.28
CA TRP A 183 11.47 -14.40 -10.05
C TRP A 183 11.46 -15.65 -9.16
N PRO A 184 11.86 -15.58 -7.88
CA PRO A 184 11.85 -16.75 -6.99
C PRO A 184 10.46 -17.19 -6.54
N GLY A 185 9.43 -16.36 -6.74
CA GLY A 185 8.07 -16.62 -6.27
C GLY A 185 7.19 -17.29 -7.32
N THR A 186 5.88 -16.97 -7.28
CA THR A 186 4.89 -17.48 -8.23
C THR A 186 5.12 -16.90 -9.62
N TRP A 187 5.22 -17.79 -10.61
CA TRP A 187 5.34 -17.40 -12.01
C TRP A 187 3.96 -17.19 -12.67
N ILE A 188 3.93 -16.38 -13.74
CA ILE A 188 2.74 -16.21 -14.60
C ILE A 188 2.28 -17.57 -15.13
N GLU A 189 3.22 -18.36 -15.66
CA GLU A 189 2.99 -19.75 -16.00
C GLU A 189 3.51 -20.61 -14.85
N GLN A 190 2.58 -21.12 -14.04
CA GLN A 190 2.90 -21.87 -12.84
C GLN A 190 3.55 -23.21 -13.18
N VAL A 191 4.68 -23.50 -12.53
CA VAL A 191 5.41 -24.77 -12.62
C VAL A 191 5.79 -25.26 -11.23
N GLU A 192 6.33 -26.48 -11.14
CA GLU A 192 6.83 -27.01 -9.88
C GLU A 192 7.86 -26.05 -9.24
N ASN A 193 7.74 -25.82 -7.94
CA ASN A 193 8.52 -24.84 -7.16
C ASN A 193 8.31 -23.35 -7.51
N HIS A 194 7.41 -23.02 -8.44
CA HIS A 194 7.00 -21.65 -8.78
C HIS A 194 5.47 -21.51 -8.96
N ARG A 195 4.70 -22.32 -8.24
CA ARG A 195 3.24 -22.22 -8.18
C ARG A 195 2.80 -21.57 -6.88
N ARG A 196 1.59 -21.01 -6.86
CA ARG A 196 1.02 -20.40 -5.65
C ARG A 196 1.06 -21.40 -4.48
N GLY A 197 1.61 -20.98 -3.35
CA GLY A 197 1.79 -21.83 -2.16
C GLY A 197 2.92 -22.88 -2.25
N GLN A 198 3.64 -22.96 -3.38
CA GLN A 198 4.87 -23.75 -3.51
C GLN A 198 5.92 -22.95 -4.28
N HIS A 199 6.54 -22.02 -3.56
CA HIS A 199 7.74 -21.30 -3.94
C HIS A 199 8.57 -21.01 -2.68
N ALA A 200 9.82 -20.57 -2.84
CA ALA A 200 10.64 -20.17 -1.71
C ALA A 200 10.05 -18.94 -1.00
N GLY A 201 10.28 -18.82 0.31
CA GLY A 201 9.94 -17.59 1.04
C GLY A 201 10.79 -16.42 0.55
N ILE A 202 10.16 -15.26 0.35
CA ILE A 202 10.81 -14.04 -0.14
C ILE A 202 10.62 -12.95 0.92
N VAL A 203 11.72 -12.31 1.32
CA VAL A 203 11.71 -11.17 2.25
C VAL A 203 12.50 -10.04 1.61
N GLN A 204 11.93 -8.84 1.63
CA GLN A 204 12.48 -7.61 1.06
C GLN A 204 12.25 -6.46 2.06
N VAL A 205 13.16 -5.49 2.08
CA VAL A 205 13.13 -4.32 2.98
C VAL A 205 13.25 -3.04 2.17
#